data_AF-A0A941SWS2-F1
#
_entry.id   AF-A0A941SWS2-F1
#
_cell.length_a   1.000
_cell.length_b   1.000
_cell.length_c   1.000
_cell.angle_alpha   90.00
_cell.angle_beta   90.00
_cell.angle_gamma   90.00
#
_symmetry.space_group_name_H-M   'P 1'
#
loop_
_entity.id
_entity.type
_entity.pdbx_description
1 polymer ?
#
loop_
_entity_poly.entity_id
_entity_poly.type
_entity_poly.pdbx_seq_one_letter_code
_entity_poly.pdbx_strand_id
1 'polypeptide(L)'
;MNSVLCAFFVDLLEDEAKVGSYLPSAGRLLSVQLTTRDLLDSGKWKVCGRSSPLDVSPLFPIDALRANEFVGAKVRGSKSMWELISAYNGKSAWDDFHDPMYLDNLLLPGLRRPRGAILKQAPTN
;
A
#
# COMPACT_ATOMS: atom_id res chain seq x y z
N MET A 1 19.34 1.46 -5.77
CA MET A 1 17.86 1.54 -5.72
C MET A 1 17.44 1.94 -4.31
N ASN A 2 16.87 3.15 -4.12
CA ASN A 2 16.47 3.66 -2.81
C ASN A 2 14.98 3.41 -2.53
N SER A 3 14.57 2.15 -2.66
CA SER A 3 13.19 1.71 -2.48
C SER A 3 13.14 0.45 -1.64
N VAL A 4 11.99 0.19 -1.04
CA VAL A 4 11.74 -0.96 -0.16
C VAL A 4 10.50 -1.69 -0.64
N LEU A 5 10.49 -3.02 -0.52
CA LEU A 5 9.30 -3.82 -0.78
C LEU A 5 8.42 -3.79 0.47
N CYS A 6 7.19 -3.31 0.33
CA CYS A 6 6.26 -3.14 1.43
C CYS A 6 4.95 -3.89 1.16
N ALA A 7 4.46 -4.56 2.20
CA ALA A 7 3.11 -5.08 2.30
C ALA A 7 2.24 -4.03 3.01
N PHE A 8 1.14 -3.62 2.37
CA PHE A 8 0.22 -2.61 2.88
C PHE A 8 -1.11 -3.28 3.26
N PHE A 9 -1.56 -3.03 4.49
CA PHE A 9 -2.78 -3.61 5.05
C PHE A 9 -3.88 -2.54 5.12
N VAL A 10 -5.14 -2.99 5.24
CA VAL A 10 -6.29 -2.07 5.41
C VAL A 10 -6.21 -1.25 6.70
N ASP A 11 -5.46 -1.70 7.70
CA ASP A 11 -5.44 -1.10 9.02
C ASP A 11 -4.66 0.22 9.05
N LEU A 12 -5.30 1.26 9.58
CA LEU A 12 -4.65 2.51 9.93
C LEU A 12 -4.51 2.61 11.45
N LEU A 13 -3.27 2.53 11.93
CA LEU A 13 -2.95 2.67 13.35
C LEU A 13 -2.74 4.14 13.69
N GLU A 14 -3.78 4.78 14.24
CA GLU A 14 -3.71 6.19 14.67
C GLU A 14 -3.33 6.34 16.14
N ASP A 15 -3.52 5.29 16.92
CA ASP A 15 -3.25 5.25 18.36
C ASP A 15 -1.95 4.50 18.63
N GLU A 16 -0.92 5.24 19.04
CA GLU A 16 0.40 4.69 19.38
C GLU A 16 0.35 3.65 20.51
N ALA A 17 -0.63 3.73 21.41
CA ALA A 17 -0.76 2.76 22.49
C ALA A 17 -1.17 1.36 21.97
N LYS A 18 -1.81 1.29 20.79
CA LYS A 18 -2.26 0.04 20.16
C LYS A 18 -1.23 -0.57 19.22
N VAL A 19 -0.12 0.13 18.99
CA VAL A 19 0.92 -0.28 18.06
C VAL A 19 1.66 -1.54 18.51
N GLY A 20 2.01 -1.63 19.80
CA GLY A 20 2.84 -2.71 20.33
C GLY A 20 2.20 -4.11 20.29
N SER A 21 0.88 -4.19 20.10
CA SER A 21 0.12 -5.44 20.02
C SER A 21 -0.43 -5.72 18.61
N TYR A 22 -0.17 -4.86 17.63
CA TYR A 22 -0.68 -5.04 16.28
C TYR A 22 0.04 -6.20 15.57
N LEU A 23 -0.76 -7.20 15.18
CA LEU A 23 -0.31 -8.30 14.34
C LEU A 23 -1.02 -8.18 12.98
N PRO A 24 -0.27 -7.90 11.90
CA PRO A 24 -0.85 -7.87 10.56
C PRO A 24 -1.44 -9.23 10.19
N SER A 25 -2.70 -9.24 9.74
CA SER A 25 -3.36 -10.47 9.27
C SER A 25 -3.32 -10.55 7.75
N ALA A 26 -3.00 -11.71 7.20
CA ALA A 26 -2.93 -11.93 5.74
C ALA A 26 -4.26 -11.60 5.03
N GLY A 27 -5.41 -11.86 5.67
CA GLY A 27 -6.73 -11.53 5.12
C GLY A 27 -7.03 -10.03 5.05
N ARG A 28 -6.14 -9.19 5.59
CA ARG A 28 -6.25 -7.73 5.62
C ARG A 28 -5.23 -7.05 4.70
N LEU A 29 -4.46 -7.84 3.94
CA LEU A 29 -3.48 -7.34 2.99
C LEU A 29 -4.17 -6.73 1.76
N LEU A 30 -3.81 -5.50 1.41
CA LEU A 30 -4.35 -4.77 0.25
C LEU A 30 -3.43 -4.79 -0.95
N SER A 31 -2.14 -4.62 -0.72
CA SER A 31 -1.18 -4.32 -1.78
C SER A 31 0.22 -4.74 -1.38
N VAL A 32 1.03 -5.14 -2.36
CA VAL A 32 2.48 -5.34 -2.21
C VAL A 32 3.16 -4.51 -3.29
N GLN A 33 4.00 -3.55 -2.89
CA GLN A 33 4.63 -2.60 -3.82
C GLN A 33 6.08 -2.34 -3.47
N LEU A 34 6.90 -2.12 -4.49
CA LEU A 34 8.16 -1.40 -4.31
C LEU A 34 7.84 0.08 -4.13
N THR A 35 8.19 0.65 -2.98
CA THR A 35 7.91 2.05 -2.64
C THR A 35 9.19 2.83 -2.37
N THR A 36 9.19 4.13 -2.68
CA THR A 36 10.18 5.06 -2.13
C THR A 36 10.12 5.05 -0.60
N ARG A 37 11.26 5.33 0.05
CA ARG A 37 11.41 5.28 1.51
C ARG A 37 11.28 6.64 2.20
N ASP A 38 10.95 7.70 1.46
CA ASP A 38 10.96 9.08 1.94
C ASP A 38 10.06 9.31 3.17
N LEU A 39 8.87 8.70 3.24
CA LEU A 39 8.01 8.82 4.43
C LEU A 39 8.54 8.03 5.63
N LEU A 40 9.29 6.96 5.40
CA LEU A 40 9.97 6.21 6.47
C LEU A 40 11.17 7.01 6.99
N ASP A 41 12.00 7.50 6.08
CA ASP A 41 13.20 8.30 6.40
C ASP A 41 12.83 9.62 7.09
N SER A 42 11.72 10.24 6.69
CA SER A 42 11.23 11.47 7.33
C SER A 42 10.51 11.23 8.67
N GLY A 43 10.32 9.99 9.09
CA GLY A 43 9.58 9.62 10.31
C GLY A 43 8.06 9.85 10.24
N LYS A 44 7.50 10.14 9.05
CA LYS A 44 6.04 10.26 8.87
C LYS A 44 5.37 8.89 8.98
N TRP A 45 6.01 7.85 8.45
CA TRP A 45 5.69 6.47 8.77
C TRP A 45 6.47 6.06 10.02
N LYS A 46 5.77 5.90 11.14
CA LYS A 46 6.38 5.55 12.42
C LYS A 46 6.69 4.05 12.47
N VAL A 47 7.92 3.72 12.85
CA VAL A 47 8.31 2.34 13.08
C VAL A 47 7.66 1.86 14.37
N CYS A 48 6.75 0.91 14.21
CA CYS A 48 5.84 0.42 15.23
C CYS A 48 6.38 -0.82 15.98
N GLY A 49 7.34 -1.50 15.39
CA GLY A 49 7.89 -2.75 15.91
C GLY A 49 8.76 -3.42 14.87
N ARG A 50 9.27 -4.61 15.21
CA ARG A 50 10.04 -5.47 14.31
C ARG A 50 9.53 -6.89 14.43
N SER A 51 9.37 -7.55 13.30
CA SER A 51 8.98 -8.96 13.21
C SER A 51 9.86 -9.69 12.20
N SER A 52 9.73 -11.02 12.16
CA SER A 52 10.23 -11.80 11.02
C SER A 52 9.60 -11.28 9.72
N PRO A 53 10.35 -11.25 8.60
CA PRO A 53 9.80 -10.82 7.32
C PRO A 53 8.60 -11.67 6.89
N LEU A 54 7.60 -11.02 6.30
CA LEU A 54 6.49 -11.71 5.63
C LEU A 54 6.97 -12.24 4.27
N ASP A 55 6.70 -13.51 3.98
CA ASP A 55 6.90 -14.03 2.63
C ASP A 55 5.83 -13.49 1.69
N VAL A 56 6.25 -12.63 0.76
CA VAL A 56 5.40 -12.00 -0.26
C VAL A 56 5.72 -12.49 -1.67
N SER A 57 6.61 -13.48 -1.82
CA SER A 57 6.98 -14.04 -3.13
C SER A 57 5.80 -14.55 -3.96
N PRO A 58 4.69 -15.09 -3.38
CA PRO A 58 3.53 -15.49 -4.18
C PRO A 58 2.72 -14.31 -4.73
N LEU A 59 2.91 -13.12 -4.16
CA LEU A 59 2.11 -11.92 -4.43
C LEU A 59 2.87 -10.89 -5.26
N PHE A 60 4.20 -10.97 -5.28
CA PHE A 60 5.06 -10.04 -5.97
C PHE A 60 6.27 -10.77 -6.56
N PRO A 61 6.61 -10.55 -7.84
CA PRO A 61 7.65 -11.31 -8.55
C PRO A 61 9.07 -10.86 -8.17
N ILE A 62 9.38 -10.88 -6.87
CA ILE A 62 10.62 -10.32 -6.31
C ILE A 62 11.86 -11.07 -6.81
N ASP A 63 11.78 -12.39 -6.96
CA ASP A 63 12.93 -13.20 -7.40
C ASP A 63 13.22 -13.00 -8.89
N ALA A 64 12.19 -12.88 -9.72
CA ALA A 64 12.34 -12.54 -11.13
C ALA A 64 12.96 -11.14 -11.31
N LEU A 65 12.51 -10.16 -10.53
CA LEU A 65 13.11 -8.83 -10.53
C LEU A 65 14.56 -8.87 -10.04
N ARG A 66 14.86 -9.62 -8.97
CA ARG A 66 16.23 -9.76 -8.46
C ARG A 66 17.16 -10.40 -9.49
N ALA A 67 16.70 -11.43 -10.19
CA ALA A 67 17.46 -12.09 -11.26
C ALA A 67 17.78 -11.16 -12.44
N ASN A 68 16.96 -10.12 -12.64
CA ASN A 68 17.14 -9.12 -13.70
C ASN A 68 17.64 -7.77 -13.15
N GLU A 69 18.32 -7.76 -11.99
CA GLU A 69 18.88 -6.55 -11.37
C GLU A 69 17.86 -5.40 -11.19
N PHE A 70 16.59 -5.76 -10.99
CA PHE A 70 15.43 -4.87 -10.87
C PHE A 70 15.14 -4.03 -12.13
N VAL A 71 15.70 -4.37 -13.29
CA VAL A 71 15.34 -3.74 -14.56
C VAL A 71 13.85 -3.99 -14.86
N GLY A 72 13.11 -2.91 -15.13
CA GLY A 72 11.67 -2.93 -15.35
C GLY A 72 10.83 -2.86 -14.07
N ALA A 73 11.44 -2.80 -12.88
CA ALA A 73 10.72 -2.65 -11.63
C ALA A 73 9.91 -1.34 -11.60
N LYS A 74 8.62 -1.46 -11.28
CA LYS A 74 7.75 -0.30 -11.07
C LYS A 74 7.85 0.13 -9.61
N VAL A 75 8.45 1.29 -9.37
CA VAL A 75 8.49 1.92 -8.05
C VAL A 75 7.30 2.87 -7.90
N ARG A 76 6.69 2.88 -6.71
CA ARG A 76 5.61 3.78 -6.33
C ARG A 76 6.10 4.81 -5.31
N GLY A 77 5.54 6.01 -5.37
CA GLY A 77 5.78 6.99 -4.32
C GLY A 77 5.08 6.55 -3.04
N SER A 78 5.76 6.69 -1.91
CA SER A 78 5.21 6.41 -0.58
C SER A 78 3.90 7.16 -0.30
N LYS A 79 3.78 8.42 -0.78
CA LYS A 79 2.53 9.19 -0.70
C LYS A 79 1.37 8.48 -1.40
N SER A 80 1.58 7.87 -2.56
CA SER A 80 0.52 7.12 -3.25
C SER A 80 0.00 5.95 -2.40
N MET A 81 0.89 5.29 -1.65
CA MET A 81 0.49 4.19 -0.77
C MET A 81 -0.24 4.69 0.48
N TRP A 82 0.14 5.86 1.00
CA TRP A 82 -0.61 6.53 2.05
C TRP A 82 -2.03 6.91 1.60
N GLU A 83 -2.18 7.44 0.39
CA GLU A 83 -3.49 7.77 -0.19
C GLU A 83 -4.34 6.52 -0.43
N LEU A 84 -3.74 5.41 -0.89
CA LEU A 84 -4.45 4.12 -1.03
C LEU A 84 -5.10 3.69 0.29
N ILE A 85 -4.33 3.67 1.38
CA ILE A 85 -4.84 3.25 2.70
C ILE A 85 -5.89 4.25 3.20
N SER A 86 -5.64 5.55 3.02
CA SER A 86 -6.56 6.60 3.44
C SER A 86 -7.90 6.52 2.72
N ALA A 87 -7.90 6.36 1.40
CA ALA A 87 -9.10 6.22 0.59
C ALA A 87 -9.85 4.93 0.89
N TYR A 88 -9.14 3.81 1.12
CA TYR A 88 -9.76 2.56 1.53
C TYR A 88 -10.49 2.67 2.87
N ASN A 89 -10.01 3.53 3.76
CA ASN A 89 -10.64 3.84 5.05
C ASN A 89 -11.59 5.05 5.00
N GLY A 90 -11.97 5.52 3.81
CA GLY A 90 -12.93 6.63 3.64
C GLY A 90 -12.43 7.99 4.14
N LYS A 91 -11.10 8.20 4.24
CA LYS A 91 -10.49 9.47 4.67
C LYS A 91 -10.16 10.40 3.52
N SER A 92 -10.04 9.86 2.31
CA SER A 92 -9.84 10.61 1.07
C SER A 92 -10.68 10.00 -0.06
N ALA A 93 -10.85 10.75 -1.15
CA ALA A 93 -11.57 10.28 -2.31
C ALA A 93 -10.72 9.28 -3.11
N TRP A 94 -11.36 8.21 -3.57
CA TRP A 94 -10.70 7.09 -4.24
C TRP A 94 -10.24 7.43 -5.67
N ASP A 95 -10.95 8.35 -6.33
CA ASP A 95 -10.78 8.73 -7.74
C ASP A 95 -10.14 10.13 -7.90
N ASP A 96 -9.42 10.60 -6.88
CA ASP A 96 -8.81 11.95 -6.86
C ASP A 96 -7.50 12.05 -7.66
N PHE A 97 -7.04 10.94 -8.23
CA PHE A 97 -5.87 10.91 -9.10
C PHE A 97 -6.25 11.26 -10.53
N HIS A 98 -5.27 11.68 -11.33
CA HIS A 98 -5.48 11.94 -12.76
C HIS A 98 -6.11 10.74 -13.48
N ASP A 99 -5.63 9.53 -13.17
CA ASP A 99 -6.31 8.29 -13.56
C ASP A 99 -7.26 7.88 -12.42
N PRO A 100 -8.59 7.88 -12.63
CA PRO A 100 -9.55 7.50 -11.59
C PRO A 100 -9.45 6.01 -11.20
N MET A 101 -8.77 5.18 -12.00
CA MET A 101 -8.52 3.77 -11.72
C MET A 101 -7.15 3.53 -11.08
N TYR A 102 -6.39 4.59 -10.79
CA TYR A 102 -5.05 4.48 -10.25
C TYR A 102 -5.00 3.65 -8.96
N LEU A 103 -5.89 3.90 -8.00
CA LEU A 103 -5.90 3.17 -6.73
C LEU A 103 -6.40 1.73 -6.88
N ASP A 104 -7.36 1.46 -7.78
CA ASP A 104 -7.80 0.09 -8.09
C ASP A 104 -6.63 -0.74 -8.62
N ASN A 105 -5.80 -0.16 -9.48
CA ASN A 105 -4.62 -0.82 -10.05
C ASN A 105 -3.50 -1.09 -9.04
N LEU A 106 -3.59 -0.57 -7.81
CA LEU A 106 -2.64 -0.88 -6.74
C LEU A 106 -3.10 -2.07 -5.89
N LEU A 107 -4.35 -2.50 -5.99
CA LEU A 107 -4.89 -3.60 -5.18
C LEU A 107 -4.34 -4.96 -5.64
N LEU A 108 -4.24 -5.90 -4.70
CA LEU A 108 -3.97 -7.30 -5.02
C LEU A 108 -5.08 -7.90 -5.90
N PRO A 109 -4.76 -8.89 -6.75
CA PRO A 109 -5.76 -9.56 -7.58
C PRO A 109 -6.97 -10.05 -6.78
N GLY A 110 -8.17 -9.78 -7.28
CA GLY A 110 -9.43 -10.18 -6.65
C GLY A 110 -9.96 -9.22 -5.59
N LEU A 111 -9.16 -8.26 -5.14
CA LEU A 111 -9.65 -7.17 -4.29
C LEU A 111 -10.30 -6.07 -5.13
N ARG A 112 -11.23 -5.35 -4.50
CA ARG A 112 -11.92 -4.21 -5.08
C ARG A 112 -11.97 -3.09 -4.07
N ARG A 113 -12.12 -1.86 -4.56
CA ARG A 113 -12.41 -0.72 -3.68
C ARG A 113 -13.67 -0.97 -2.83
N PRO A 114 -13.76 -0.42 -1.60
CA PRO A 114 -14.93 -0.54 -0.75
C PRO A 114 -16.19 0.01 -1.44
N ARG A 115 -17.36 -0.60 -1.21
CA ARG A 115 -18.64 -0.14 -1.81
C ARG A 115 -18.99 1.30 -1.44
N GLY A 116 -18.62 1.71 -0.22
CA GLY A 116 -18.83 3.07 0.29
C GLY A 116 -17.62 4.00 0.11
N ALA A 117 -16.70 3.69 -0.82
CA ALA A 117 -15.58 4.58 -1.11
C ALA A 117 -16.09 5.97 -1.52
N ILE A 118 -15.45 7.02 -1.00
CA ILE A 118 -15.76 8.40 -1.37
C ILE A 118 -15.29 8.61 -2.81
N LEU A 119 -16.15 9.14 -3.67
CA LEU A 119 -15.84 9.48 -5.07
C LEU A 119 -16.11 10.98 -5.30
N LYS A 120 -15.20 11.65 -5.99
CA LYS A 120 -15.33 13.05 -6.41
C LYS A 120 -15.97 13.18 -7.78
N GLN A 121 -15.70 12.24 -8.67
CA GLN A 121 -16.28 12.25 -10.01
C GLN A 121 -17.66 11.57 -9.94
N ALA A 122 -18.68 12.18 -10.55
CA ALA A 122 -19.97 11.53 -10.69
C ALA A 122 -19.79 10.21 -11.45
N PRO A 123 -20.48 9.12 -11.07
CA PRO A 123 -20.42 7.88 -11.83
C PRO A 123 -20.80 8.19 -13.28
N THR A 124 -19.87 7.94 -14.20
CA THR A 124 -20.16 7.99 -15.63
C THR A 124 -21.10 6.84 -15.92
N ASN A 125 -22.37 7.17 -16.22
CA ASN A 125 -23.39 6.23 -16.69
C ASN A 125 -22.98 5.61 -18.02
#